data_AF-A0A1Z9KG90-F1
#
_entry.id   AF-A0A1Z9KG90-F1
#
_cell.length_a   1.000
_cell.length_b   1.000
_cell.length_c   1.000
_cell.angle_alpha   90.00
_cell.angle_beta   90.00
_cell.angle_gamma   90.00
#
_symmetry.space_group_name_H-M   'P 1'
#
loop_
_entity.id
_entity.type
_entity.pdbx_description
1 polymer ?
#
loop_
_entity_poly.entity_id
_entity_poly.type
_entity_poly.pdbx_seq_one_letter_code
_entity_poly.pdbx_strand_id
1 'polypeptide(L)' 'MAIMSELTEFRKSTYPKVDDTWESIAQAEMPEFELNEAVKLLQSWNLHVFMRKSPPPGSPREGNPILPSDIIFTESPKT' A
#
# COMPACT_ATOMS: atom_id res chain seq x y z
N MET A 1 13.29 -36.20 -8.99
CA MET A 1 12.62 -35.48 -7.89
C MET A 1 12.98 -34.01 -8.06
N ALA A 2 12.12 -33.21 -8.68
CA ALA A 2 12.39 -31.79 -8.88
C ALA A 2 12.23 -31.08 -7.53
N ILE A 3 13.26 -30.36 -7.11
CA ILE A 3 13.19 -29.43 -5.98
C ILE A 3 12.24 -28.32 -6.44
N MET A 4 10.99 -28.37 -6.01
CA MET A 4 10.11 -27.19 -6.05
C MET A 4 10.80 -26.17 -5.16
N SER A 5 11.44 -25.16 -5.75
CA SER A 5 11.87 -23.98 -5.02
C SER A 5 10.61 -23.41 -4.37
N GLU A 6 10.47 -23.56 -3.06
CA GLU A 6 9.40 -22.89 -2.34
C GLU A 6 9.49 -21.40 -2.67
N LEU A 7 8.38 -20.79 -3.11
CA LEU A 7 8.26 -19.35 -3.27
C LEU A 7 8.23 -18.75 -1.85
N THR A 8 9.38 -18.71 -1.17
CA THR A 8 9.49 -18.47 0.28
C THR A 8 9.45 -17.01 0.68
N GLU A 9 9.58 -16.07 -0.26
CA GLU A 9 9.66 -14.65 0.07
C GLU A 9 8.39 -13.90 -0.32
N PHE A 10 7.41 -13.90 0.59
CA PHE A 10 6.30 -12.98 0.53
C PHE A 10 6.73 -11.59 1.03
N ARG A 11 6.31 -10.56 0.31
CA ARG A 11 6.46 -9.16 0.72
C ARG A 11 5.33 -8.81 1.68
N LYS A 12 5.63 -8.20 2.83
CA LYS A 12 4.60 -7.79 3.80
C LYS A 12 3.58 -6.86 3.10
N SER A 13 2.30 -7.16 3.30
CA SER A 13 1.20 -6.39 2.74
C SER A 13 -0.01 -6.39 3.66
N THR A 14 -0.93 -5.46 3.40
CA THR A 14 -2.18 -5.29 4.14
C THR A 14 -3.34 -4.97 3.18
N TYR A 15 -4.56 -5.18 3.68
CA TYR A 15 -5.81 -4.78 3.01
C TYR A 15 -6.34 -3.51 3.67
N PRO A 16 -6.49 -2.40 2.92
CA PRO A 16 -7.02 -1.16 3.46
C PRO A 16 -8.47 -1.32 3.94
N LYS A 17 -8.82 -0.55 4.97
CA LYS A 17 -10.21 -0.30 5.35
C LYS A 17 -10.84 0.77 4.44
N VAL A 18 -12.16 0.92 4.55
CA VAL A 18 -12.96 1.85 3.73
C VAL A 18 -12.44 3.29 3.79
N ASP A 19 -11.99 3.71 4.98
CA ASP A 19 -11.57 5.08 5.24
C ASP A 19 -10.05 5.23 5.36
N ASP A 20 -9.28 4.18 5.06
CA ASP A 20 -7.83 4.25 5.15
C ASP A 20 -7.28 5.21 4.07
N THR A 21 -6.38 6.07 4.52
CA THR A 21 -5.52 6.92 3.70
C THR A 21 -4.07 6.43 3.75
N TRP A 22 -3.21 6.95 2.88
CA TRP A 22 -1.78 6.65 2.94
C TRP A 22 -1.17 6.96 4.32
N GLU A 23 -1.58 8.07 4.92
CA GLU A 23 -1.13 8.50 6.25
C GLU A 23 -1.56 7.52 7.33
N SER A 24 -2.83 7.08 7.33
CA SER A 24 -3.32 6.12 8.31
C SER A 24 -2.62 4.75 8.22
N ILE A 25 -2.34 4.30 6.99
CA ILE A 25 -1.62 3.04 6.74
C ILE A 25 -0.16 3.18 7.16
N ALA A 26 0.49 4.30 6.83
CA ALA A 26 1.86 4.59 7.25
C ALA A 26 2.01 4.55 8.77
N GLN A 27 1.10 5.19 9.50
CA GLN A 27 1.11 5.18 10.97
C GLN A 27 0.93 3.77 11.56
N ALA A 28 0.07 2.95 10.94
CA ALA A 28 -0.24 1.62 11.43
C ALA A 28 0.87 0.59 11.11
N GLU A 29 1.45 0.65 9.91
CA GLU A 29 2.29 -0.42 9.37
C GLU A 29 3.78 -0.08 9.34
N MET A 30 4.14 1.21 9.42
CA MET A 30 5.52 1.72 9.36
C MET A 30 5.82 2.72 10.51
N PRO A 31 5.50 2.42 11.78
CA PRO A 31 5.64 3.35 12.91
C PRO A 31 7.10 3.77 13.20
N GLU A 32 8.08 3.05 12.65
CA GLU A 32 9.50 3.34 12.79
C GLU A 32 10.00 4.45 11.85
N PHE A 33 9.22 4.81 10.83
CA PHE A 33 9.55 5.87 9.86
C PHE A 33 8.82 7.18 10.19
N GLU A 34 9.42 8.31 9.82
CA GLU A 34 8.72 9.59 9.85
C GLU A 34 7.54 9.58 8.86
N LEU A 35 6.40 10.18 9.24
CA LEU A 35 5.13 9.99 8.52
C LEU A 35 5.23 10.35 7.03
N ASN A 36 5.85 11.50 6.73
CA ASN A 36 6.01 11.95 5.35
C ASN A 36 6.95 11.07 4.53
N GLU A 37 7.93 10.43 5.17
CA GLU A 37 8.84 9.48 4.53
C GLU A 37 8.12 8.16 4.27
N ALA A 38 7.41 7.64 5.27
CA ALA A 38 6.61 6.43 5.17
C ALA A 38 5.57 6.52 4.05
N VAL A 39 4.85 7.64 3.95
CA VAL A 39 3.88 7.88 2.87
C VAL A 39 4.56 7.85 1.50
N LYS A 40 5.72 8.49 1.32
CA LYS A 40 6.46 8.46 0.05
C LYS A 40 6.91 7.04 -0.31
N LEU A 41 7.39 6.28 0.67
CA LEU A 41 7.77 4.88 0.46
C LEU A 41 6.55 4.05 0.04
N LEU A 42 5.45 4.11 0.79
CA LEU A 42 4.21 3.41 0.44
C LEU A 42 3.72 3.75 -0.98
N GLN A 43 3.69 5.03 -1.35
CA GLN A 43 3.28 5.46 -2.70
C GLN A 43 4.23 4.92 -3.78
N SER A 44 5.55 4.98 -3.55
CA SER A 44 6.56 4.47 -4.49
C SER A 44 6.51 2.95 -4.66
N TRP A 45 6.10 2.25 -3.61
CA TRP A 45 6.00 0.79 -3.54
C TRP A 45 4.69 0.23 -4.10
N ASN A 46 3.68 1.10 -4.23
CA ASN A 46 2.32 0.77 -4.63
C ASN A 46 1.84 1.66 -5.78
N LEU A 47 2.68 1.83 -6.80
CA LEU A 47 2.39 2.70 -7.96
C LEU A 47 1.06 2.35 -8.66
N HIS A 48 0.63 1.08 -8.62
CA HIS A 48 -0.65 0.62 -9.18
C HIS A 48 -1.88 1.19 -8.46
N VAL A 49 -1.74 1.60 -7.20
CA VAL A 49 -2.78 2.31 -6.45
C VAL A 49 -2.53 3.81 -6.53
N PHE A 50 -1.30 4.26 -6.31
CA PHE A 50 -0.97 5.69 -6.27
C PHE A 50 -1.27 6.42 -7.59
N MET A 51 -0.98 5.81 -8.74
CA MET A 51 -1.22 6.41 -10.06
C MET A 51 -2.66 6.27 -10.55
N ARG A 52 -3.54 5.66 -9.74
CA ARG A 52 -4.94 5.49 -10.12
C ARG A 52 -5.65 6.84 -10.14
N LYS A 53 -6.54 7.04 -11.11
CA LYS A 53 -7.38 8.23 -11.17
C LYS A 53 -8.18 8.37 -9.87
N SER A 54 -7.97 9.46 -9.14
CA SER A 54 -8.73 9.72 -7.93
C SER A 54 -10.23 9.89 -8.24
N PRO A 55 -11.11 9.44 -7.33
CA PRO A 55 -12.54 9.68 -7.42
C PRO A 55 -12.86 11.17 -7.59
N PRO A 56 -13.94 11.51 -8.34
CA PRO A 56 -14.28 12.90 -8.62
C PRO A 56 -14.69 13.65 -7.34
N PRO A 57 -14.66 15.00 -7.38
CA PRO A 57 -15.19 15.82 -6.31
C PRO A 57 -16.64 15.47 -5.96
N GLY A 58 -16.98 15.49 -4.68
CA GLY A 58 -18.29 15.14 -4.14
C GLY A 58 -18.54 13.64 -3.96
N SER A 59 -17.55 12.78 -4.24
CA SER A 59 -17.66 11.35 -3.96
C SER A 59 -17.28 11.01 -2.51
N PRO A 60 -17.76 9.90 -1.92
CA PRO A 60 -17.41 9.49 -0.56
C PRO A 60 -15.90 9.32 -0.31
N ARG A 61 -15.10 9.24 -1.38
CA ARG A 61 -13.66 9.04 -1.35
C ARG A 61 -12.92 10.04 -2.24
N GLU A 62 -13.44 11.25 -2.32
CA GLU A 62 -12.82 12.35 -3.06
C GLU A 62 -11.32 12.43 -2.76
N GLY A 63 -10.51 12.42 -3.82
CA GLY A 63 -9.05 12.49 -3.69
C GLY A 63 -8.36 11.21 -3.22
N ASN A 64 -9.06 10.21 -2.66
CA ASN A 64 -8.47 8.97 -2.14
C ASN A 64 -8.52 7.80 -3.15
N PRO A 65 -7.39 7.43 -3.79
CA PRO A 65 -7.37 6.33 -4.77
C PRO A 65 -7.47 4.93 -4.15
N ILE A 66 -7.30 4.78 -2.83
CA ILE A 66 -7.16 3.50 -2.12
C ILE A 66 -8.51 2.81 -1.89
N LEU A 67 -8.77 1.69 -2.56
CA LEU A 67 -9.95 0.85 -2.36
C LEU A 67 -9.70 -0.22 -1.27
N PRO A 68 -10.74 -0.70 -0.55
CA PRO A 68 -10.61 -1.83 0.37
C PRO A 68 -10.17 -3.15 -0.29
N SER A 69 -10.39 -3.27 -1.60
CA SER A 69 -9.96 -4.41 -2.41
C SER A 69 -8.50 -4.34 -2.83
N ASP A 70 -7.81 -3.23 -2.55
CA ASP A 70 -6.40 -3.10 -2.89
C ASP A 70 -5.53 -3.93 -1.96
N ILE A 71 -4.38 -4.36 -2.49
CA ILE A 71 -3.28 -4.89 -1.70
C ILE A 71 -2.23 -3.79 -1.62
N ILE A 72 -1.89 -3.39 -0.40
CA ILE A 72 -0.86 -2.39 -0.13
C ILE A 72 0.36 -3.08 0.45
N PHE A 73 1.48 -3.03 -0.26
CA PHE A 73 2.77 -3.50 0.22
C PHE A 73 3.39 -2.50 1.20
N THR A 74 3.83 -3.00 2.34
CA THR A 74 4.38 -2.21 3.46
C THR A 74 5.86 -2.51 3.72
N GLU A 75 6.48 -3.26 2.82
CA GLU A 75 7.92 -3.61 2.81
C GLU A 75 8.49 -3.17 1.46
N SER A 76 9.80 -3.00 1.30
CA SER A 76 10.40 -2.69 -0.01
C SER A 76 10.21 -3.83 -1.03
N PRO A 77 10.25 -3.54 -2.34
CA PRO A 77 10.34 -4.58 -3.37
C PRO A 77 11.58 -5.45 -3.14
N LYS A 78 11.46 -6.76 -3.37
CA LYS A 78 12.58 -7.72 -3.28
C LYS A 78 13.18 -7.89 -4.68
N THR A 79 14.50 -8.13 -4.75
CA THR A 79 15.25 -8.27 -6.01
C THR A 79 15.52 -9.74 -6.30
#